data_AF-A0A420ZBS8-F1
#
_entry.id   AF-A0A420ZBS8-F1
#
_cell.length_a   1.000
_cell.length_b   1.000
_cell.length_c   1.000
_cell.angle_alpha   90.00
_cell.angle_beta   90.00
_cell.angle_gamma   90.00
#
_symmetry.space_group_name_H-M   'P 1'
#
loop_
_entity.id
_entity.type
_entity.pdbx_description
1 polymer ?
#
loop_
_entity_poly.entity_id
_entity_poly.type
_entity_poly.pdbx_seq_one_letter_code
_entity_poly.pdbx_strand_id
1 'polypeptide(L)'
;MNAQKVCEEIINFLLNEGFRIEVSKSDVEKAIMYIRGIDERTIQKWLKALVIFGYLKPRTPFIYQINPIKVPRVMKMLKEKPQTKIL
;
A
#
# COMPACT_ATOMS: atom_id res chain seq x y z
N MET A 1 3.25 -5.88 -18.84
CA MET A 1 2.50 -5.57 -17.60
C MET A 1 2.86 -4.17 -17.15
N ASN A 2 1.88 -3.29 -16.91
CA ASN A 2 2.14 -1.93 -16.45
C ASN A 2 2.37 -1.95 -14.92
N ALA A 3 3.58 -1.65 -14.47
CA ALA A 3 3.96 -1.72 -13.06
C ALA A 3 3.18 -0.72 -12.18
N GLN A 4 2.77 0.43 -12.73
CA GLN A 4 1.95 1.40 -12.00
C GLN A 4 0.56 0.85 -11.73
N LYS A 5 -0.08 0.21 -12.72
CA LYS A 5 -1.40 -0.43 -12.53
C LYS A 5 -1.38 -1.47 -11.41
N VAL A 6 -0.33 -2.29 -11.34
CA VAL A 6 -0.17 -3.26 -10.26
C VAL A 6 0.01 -2.58 -8.89
N CYS A 7 0.78 -1.49 -8.82
CA CYS A 7 0.91 -0.73 -7.59
C CYS A 7 -0.43 -0.12 -7.16
N GLU A 8 -1.23 0.37 -8.10
CA GLU A 8 -2.58 0.89 -7.86
C GLU A 8 -3.51 -0.20 -7.35
N GLU A 9 -3.47 -1.41 -7.92
CA GLU A 9 -4.24 -2.57 -7.42
C GLU A 9 -3.89 -2.89 -5.96
N ILE A 10 -2.59 -2.92 -5.62
CA ILE A 10 -2.13 -3.17 -4.25
C ILE A 10 -2.60 -2.08 -3.30
N ILE A 11 -2.47 -0.81 -3.68
CA ILE A 11 -2.96 0.30 -2.87
C ILE A 11 -4.48 0.23 -2.71
N ASN A 12 -5.23 -0.02 -3.79
CA ASN A 12 -6.69 -0.10 -3.72
C ASN A 12 -7.14 -1.23 -2.80
N PHE A 13 -6.45 -2.37 -2.80
CA PHE A 13 -6.71 -3.44 -1.83
C PHE A 13 -6.50 -2.96 -0.39
N LEU A 14 -5.36 -2.34 -0.09
CA LEU A 14 -5.08 -1.78 1.25
C LEU A 14 -6.14 -0.73 1.66
N LEU A 15 -6.60 0.08 0.71
CA LEU A 15 -7.68 1.03 0.97
C LEU A 15 -9.01 0.30 1.23
N ASN A 16 -9.35 -0.74 0.49
CA ASN A 16 -10.57 -1.49 0.75
C ASN A 16 -10.54 -2.18 2.12
N GLU A 17 -9.36 -2.60 2.57
CA GLU A 17 -9.12 -3.16 3.91
C GLU A 17 -9.17 -2.13 5.05
N GLY A 18 -9.23 -0.84 4.75
CA GLY A 18 -9.38 0.22 5.74
C GLY A 18 -8.09 0.96 6.14
N PHE A 19 -6.95 0.65 5.52
CA PHE A 19 -5.72 1.43 5.70
C PHE A 19 -5.82 2.77 4.96
N ARG A 20 -5.45 3.89 5.60
CA ARG A 20 -5.63 5.22 5.00
C ARG A 20 -4.40 6.10 5.13
N ILE A 21 -3.75 6.07 6.29
CA ILE A 21 -2.61 6.92 6.60
C ILE A 21 -1.35 6.07 6.65
N GLU A 22 -1.39 5.00 7.45
CA GLU A 22 -0.25 4.11 7.68
C GLU A 22 -0.66 2.66 7.54
N VAL A 23 0.31 1.83 7.16
CA VAL A 23 0.16 0.40 6.95
C VAL A 23 1.44 -0.32 7.37
N SER A 24 1.30 -1.47 8.03
CA SER A 24 2.44 -2.29 8.44
C SER A 24 3.11 -2.92 7.22
N LYS A 25 4.42 -3.16 7.30
CA LYS A 25 5.14 -3.91 6.26
C LYS A 25 4.50 -5.26 6.00
N SER A 26 4.11 -5.97 7.06
CA SER A 26 3.42 -7.26 6.94
C SER A 26 2.09 -7.18 6.19
N ASP A 27 1.32 -6.10 6.34
CA ASP A 27 0.05 -5.97 5.62
C ASP A 27 0.25 -5.57 4.16
N VAL A 28 1.29 -4.78 3.86
CA VAL A 28 1.71 -4.55 2.46
C VAL A 28 2.14 -5.86 1.81
N GLU A 29 2.94 -6.68 2.51
CA GLU A 29 3.37 -7.99 2.03
C GLU A 29 2.17 -8.92 1.80
N LYS A 30 1.20 -8.99 2.73
CA LYS A 30 -0.05 -9.74 2.54
C LYS A 30 -0.82 -9.27 1.30
N ALA A 31 -0.94 -7.96 1.09
CA ALA A 31 -1.60 -7.42 -0.09
C ALA A 31 -0.87 -7.82 -1.39
N ILE A 32 0.46 -7.79 -1.39
CA ILE A 32 1.26 -8.26 -2.53
C ILE A 32 1.06 -9.76 -2.75
N MET A 33 1.09 -10.57 -1.69
CA MET A 33 0.86 -12.01 -1.75
C MET A 33 -0.49 -12.34 -2.39
N TYR A 34 -1.53 -11.61 -1.98
CA TYR A 34 -2.88 -11.79 -2.50
C TYR A 34 -3.00 -11.44 -4.00
N ILE A 35 -2.33 -10.37 -4.45
CA ILE A 35 -2.51 -9.83 -5.81
C ILE A 35 -1.51 -10.42 -6.81
N ARG A 36 -0.28 -10.70 -6.37
CA ARG A 36 0.87 -11.02 -7.24
C ARG A 36 1.50 -12.38 -6.97
N GLY A 37 1.25 -12.98 -5.81
CA GLY A 37 1.78 -14.28 -5.42
C GLY A 37 2.78 -14.22 -4.27
N ILE A 38 3.04 -15.40 -3.71
CA ILE A 38 3.73 -15.57 -2.41
C ILE A 38 5.26 -15.68 -2.49
N ASP A 39 5.81 -15.71 -3.70
CA ASP A 39 7.25 -15.83 -3.92
C ASP A 39 7.99 -14.62 -3.32
N GLU A 40 9.06 -14.88 -2.56
CA GLU A 40 9.79 -13.85 -1.82
C GLU A 40 10.35 -12.77 -2.76
N ARG A 41 10.88 -13.19 -3.92
CA ARG A 41 11.39 -12.24 -4.93
C ARG A 41 10.27 -11.37 -5.47
N THR A 42 9.08 -11.92 -5.64
CA THR A 42 7.88 -11.18 -6.06
C THR A 42 7.48 -10.15 -5.00
N ILE A 43 7.46 -10.54 -3.73
CA ILE A 43 7.15 -9.64 -2.62
C ILE A 43 8.13 -8.46 -2.57
N GLN A 44 9.43 -8.75 -2.54
CA GLN A 44 10.48 -7.71 -2.46
C GLN A 44 10.44 -6.77 -3.68
N LYS A 45 10.19 -7.32 -4.88
CA LYS A 45 10.07 -6.53 -6.11
C LYS A 45 8.95 -5.49 -6.01
N TRP A 46 7.77 -5.90 -5.58
CA TRP A 46 6.60 -5.01 -5.53
C TRP A 46 6.65 -4.05 -4.34
N LEU A 47 7.18 -4.48 -3.20
CA LEU A 47 7.43 -3.61 -2.07
C LEU A 47 8.37 -2.45 -2.48
N LYS A 48 9.47 -2.78 -3.17
CA LYS A 48 10.39 -1.78 -3.73
C LYS A 48 9.71 -0.88 -4.76
N ALA A 49 8.90 -1.44 -5.65
CA ALA A 49 8.18 -0.68 -6.67
C ALA A 49 7.21 0.34 -6.05
N LEU A 50 6.45 -0.04 -5.03
CA LEU A 50 5.51 0.85 -4.32
C LEU A 50 6.21 2.08 -3.72
N VAL A 51 7.43 1.88 -3.21
CA VAL A 51 8.26 2.98 -2.68
C VAL A 51 8.83 3.84 -3.81
N ILE A 52 9.43 3.23 -4.84
CA ILE A 52 10.04 3.95 -5.96
C ILE A 52 9.02 4.80 -6.72
N PHE A 53 7.82 4.25 -6.97
CA PHE A 53 6.74 4.98 -7.62
C PHE A 53 6.02 5.98 -6.70
N GLY A 54 6.43 6.06 -5.43
CA GLY A 54 5.97 7.05 -4.47
C GLY A 54 4.58 6.80 -3.90
N TYR A 55 4.05 5.58 -3.98
CA TYR A 55 2.77 5.20 -3.35
C TYR A 55 2.93 5.02 -1.84
N LEU A 56 4.08 4.47 -1.41
CA LEU A 56 4.43 4.27 0.00
C LEU A 56 5.70 5.04 0.35
N LYS A 57 5.71 5.63 1.55
CA LYS A 57 6.90 6.25 2.14
C LYS A 57 7.28 5.50 3.41
N PRO A 58 8.51 4.97 3.53
CA PRO A 58 8.98 4.36 4.78
C PRO A 58 8.92 5.38 5.92
N ARG A 59 8.33 4.99 7.07
CA ARG A 59 8.34 5.78 8.32
C ARG A 59 9.27 5.15 9.34
N THR A 60 9.16 3.84 9.52
CA THR A 60 10.02 3.01 10.36
C THR A 60 10.36 1.73 9.59
N PRO A 61 11.23 0.84 10.10
CA PRO A 61 11.53 -0.44 9.42
C PRO A 61 10.31 -1.32 9.13
N PHE A 62 9.21 -1.11 9.87
CA PHE A 62 8.00 -1.95 9.79
C PHE A 62 6.73 -1.20 9.42
N ILE A 63 6.80 0.12 9.18
CA ILE A 63 5.63 0.96 8.90
C ILE A 63 5.88 1.80 7.66
N TYR A 64 4.90 1.79 6.76
CA TYR A 64 4.81 2.68 5.61
C TYR A 64 3.67 3.68 5.79
N GLN A 65 3.89 4.91 5.34
CA GLN A 65 2.85 5.91 5.13
C GLN A 65 2.35 5.83 3.69
N ILE A 66 1.03 5.84 3.50
CA ILE A 66 0.40 5.96 2.18
C ILE A 66 0.53 7.41 1.71
N ASN A 67 1.03 7.63 0.50
CA ASN A 67 1.23 8.97 -0.04
C ASN A 67 -0.08 9.55 -0.61
N PRO A 68 -0.68 10.57 0.03
CA PRO A 68 -1.95 11.14 -0.42
C PRO A 68 -1.83 11.94 -1.73
N ILE A 69 -0.63 12.40 -2.10
CA ILE A 69 -0.40 13.09 -3.38
C ILE A 69 -0.50 12.08 -4.53
N LYS A 70 0.08 10.89 -4.33
CA LYS A 70 0.05 9.81 -5.32
C LYS A 70 -1.29 9.07 -5.35
N VAL A 71 -2.02 9.11 -4.23
CA VAL A 71 -3.32 8.46 -4.07
C VAL A 71 -4.37 9.50 -3.61
N PRO A 72 -4.79 10.44 -4.49
CA PRO A 72 -5.66 11.56 -4.09
C PRO A 72 -6.97 11.12 -3.45
N ARG A 73 -7.49 9.95 -3.84
CA ARG A 73 -8.73 9.38 -3.29
C ARG A 73 -8.64 9.11 -1.78
N VAL A 74 -7.46 8.85 -1.22
CA VAL A 74 -7.26 8.65 0.23
C VAL A 74 -7.75 9.86 1.03
N MET A 75 -7.50 11.07 0.54
CA MET A 75 -7.94 12.30 1.21
C MET A 75 -9.46 12.41 1.29
N LYS A 76 -10.16 12.01 0.22
CA LYS A 76 -11.63 11.94 0.22
C LYS A 76 -12.11 10.90 1.24
N MET A 77 -11.50 9.71 1.22
CA MET A 77 -11.89 8.61 2.10
C MET A 77 -11.65 8.92 3.58
N LEU A 78 -10.58 9.62 3.94
CA LEU A 78 -10.30 10.03 5.32
C LEU A 78 -11.38 10.93 5.92
N LYS A 79 -12.02 11.76 5.10
CA LYS A 79 -13.13 12.64 5.54
C LYS A 79 -14.42 11.85 5.77
N GLU A 80 -14.63 10.77 5.03
CA GLU A 80 -15.86 9.96 5.07
C GLU A 80 -15.76 8.79 6.07
N LYS A 81 -14.59 8.15 6.14
CA LYS A 81 -14.30 7.00 6.99
C LYS A 81 -12.85 7.09 7.50
N PRO A 82 -12.62 7.43 8.78
CA PRO A 82 -11.28 7.44 9.35
C PRO A 82 -10.63 6.05 9.28
N GLN A 83 -9.33 5.97 9.47
CA GLN A 83 -8.60 4.70 9.45
C GLN A 83 -9.21 3.72 10.47
N THR A 84 -9.63 2.54 9.99
CA THR A 84 -10.33 1.53 10.80
C THR A 84 -9.40 0.43 11.32
N LYS A 85 -8.25 0.20 10.67
CA LYS A 85 -7.21 -0.72 11.17
C LYS A 85 -6.10 0.05 11.86
N ILE A 86 -5.77 -0.36 13.08
CA ILE A 86 -4.62 0.13 13.84
C ILE A 86 -3.47 -0.86 13.63
N LEU A 87 -2.24 -0.33 13.53
CA LEU A 87 -1.00 -1.08 13.34
C LEU A 87 -0.73 -2.06 14.48
#